data_AF-A0A7Y4Z8D5-F1
#
_entry.id   AF-A0A7Y4Z8D5-F1
#
_cell.length_a   1.000
_cell.length_b   1.000
_cell.length_c   1.000
_cell.angle_alpha   90.00
_cell.angle_beta   90.00
_cell.angle_gamma   90.00
#
_symmetry.space_group_name_H-M   'P 1'
#
loop_
_entity.id
_entity.type
_entity.pdbx_description
1 polymer ?
#
loop_
_entity_poly.entity_id
_entity_poly.type
_entity_poly.pdbx_seq_one_letter_code
_entity_poly.pdbx_strand_id
1 'polypeptide(L)'
;MNTKTLKTLTVAVSLGIGMGASSTAQSAVPQVEAVGRGAITTCPAIANTAQVYHSDKIVFMIGNGNLQPLVAADFAALNAMPRLTELDIKIRDNPKAVANLKAKLLFFLGAANTAENRSLIKIVNVLYATAVCPKAP
;
A
#
# COMPACT_ATOMS: atom_id res chain seq x y z
N MET A 1 -23.93 27.58 76.35
CA MET A 1 -23.74 26.21 75.81
C MET A 1 -23.71 26.30 74.30
N ASN A 2 -22.72 25.71 73.62
CA ASN A 2 -22.63 25.48 72.15
C ASN A 2 -22.74 26.72 71.21
N THR A 3 -22.31 26.78 69.93
CA THR A 3 -21.21 26.21 69.09
C THR A 3 -21.20 27.05 67.78
N LYS A 4 -20.15 27.20 66.95
CA LYS A 4 -18.77 26.65 66.90
C LYS A 4 -17.89 27.60 66.05
N THR A 5 -16.58 27.64 66.35
CA THR A 5 -15.43 27.72 65.41
C THR A 5 -15.53 28.59 64.14
N LEU A 6 -14.77 29.70 64.15
CA LEU A 6 -14.30 30.40 62.94
C LEU A 6 -13.33 29.49 62.15
N LYS A 7 -13.51 29.33 60.83
CA LYS A 7 -12.47 28.80 59.93
C LYS A 7 -12.56 29.46 58.56
N THR A 8 -11.45 30.07 58.15
CA THR A 8 -11.27 30.81 56.89
C THR A 8 -11.56 29.93 55.68
N LEU A 9 -12.47 30.37 54.80
CA LEU A 9 -12.71 29.72 53.52
C LEU A 9 -11.90 30.42 52.43
N THR A 10 -10.72 29.88 52.13
CA THR A 10 -9.86 30.41 51.06
C THR A 10 -10.54 30.22 49.70
N VAL A 11 -10.72 31.32 48.97
CA VAL A 11 -11.22 31.29 47.59
C VAL A 11 -10.16 30.68 46.68
N ALA A 12 -10.51 29.58 46.02
CA ALA A 12 -9.72 28.98 44.95
C ALA A 12 -10.61 28.82 43.71
N VAL A 13 -10.76 29.89 42.94
CA VAL A 13 -11.38 29.84 41.60
C VAL A 13 -10.39 29.16 40.66
N SER A 14 -10.52 27.84 40.52
CA SER A 14 -9.87 27.09 39.45
C SER A 14 -10.64 27.31 38.15
N LEU A 15 -10.14 28.22 37.31
CA LEU A 15 -10.54 28.31 35.91
C LEU A 15 -10.15 27.00 35.20
N GLY A 16 -11.07 26.04 35.20
CA GLY A 16 -10.99 24.85 34.37
C GLY A 16 -11.18 25.26 32.90
N ILE A 17 -10.12 25.80 32.29
CA ILE A 17 -10.03 25.90 30.83
C ILE A 17 -9.97 24.47 30.33
N GLY A 18 -11.14 23.93 29.99
CA GLY A 18 -11.28 22.67 29.28
C GLY A 18 -10.62 22.83 27.93
N MET A 19 -9.32 22.55 27.86
CA MET A 19 -8.60 22.37 26.62
C MET A 19 -9.23 21.17 25.93
N GLY A 20 -10.26 21.42 25.13
CA GLY A 20 -10.85 20.44 24.26
C GLY A 20 -9.72 19.84 23.45
N ALA A 21 -9.43 18.56 23.70
CA ALA A 21 -8.49 17.82 22.91
C ALA A 21 -9.11 17.70 21.52
N SER A 22 -8.81 18.68 20.67
CA SER A 22 -9.05 18.66 19.24
C SER A 22 -8.26 17.49 18.70
N SER A 23 -8.87 16.31 18.75
CA SER A 23 -8.41 15.10 18.10
C SER A 23 -8.46 15.37 16.61
N THR A 24 -7.39 15.98 16.11
CA THR A 24 -7.09 16.06 14.69
C THR A 24 -7.18 14.64 14.17
N ALA A 25 -8.26 14.35 13.45
CA ALA A 25 -8.45 13.09 12.77
C ALA A 25 -7.41 13.03 11.65
N GLN A 26 -6.18 12.60 12.01
CA GLN A 26 -5.16 12.23 11.06
C GLN A 26 -5.73 11.06 10.27
N SER A 27 -6.24 11.39 9.08
CA SER A 27 -6.52 10.42 8.02
C SER A 27 -5.20 9.74 7.72
N ALA A 28 -4.95 8.63 8.42
CA ALA A 28 -3.71 7.89 8.30
C ALA A 28 -3.63 7.38 6.87
N VAL A 29 -2.66 7.90 6.11
CA VAL A 29 -2.41 7.45 4.74
C VAL A 29 -2.28 5.93 4.78
N PRO A 30 -3.07 5.17 3.99
CA PRO A 30 -3.03 3.72 4.05
C PRO A 30 -1.63 3.20 3.78
N GLN A 31 -1.27 2.08 4.41
CA GLN A 31 0.08 1.52 4.32
C GLN A 31 0.49 1.30 2.86
N VAL A 32 1.75 1.57 2.52
CA VAL A 32 2.24 1.50 1.15
C VAL A 32 2.68 0.07 0.84
N GLU A 33 2.05 -0.57 -0.16
CA GLU A 33 2.42 -1.93 -0.58
C GLU A 33 3.42 -1.88 -1.75
N ALA A 34 4.63 -2.39 -1.51
CA ALA A 34 5.73 -2.41 -2.48
C ALA A 34 6.03 -3.79 -3.11
N VAL A 35 5.39 -4.87 -2.65
CA VAL A 35 5.63 -6.23 -3.12
C VAL A 35 4.67 -6.57 -4.26
N GLY A 36 5.19 -6.87 -5.44
CA GLY A 36 4.40 -7.32 -6.59
C GLY A 36 4.13 -8.81 -6.50
N ARG A 37 2.86 -9.21 -6.37
CA ARG A 37 2.45 -10.61 -6.43
C ARG A 37 1.59 -10.82 -7.67
N GLY A 38 1.82 -11.88 -8.44
CA GLY A 38 0.94 -12.23 -9.55
C GLY A 38 -0.52 -12.33 -9.10
N ALA A 39 -1.45 -11.86 -9.94
CA ALA A 39 -2.86 -12.05 -9.72
C ALA A 39 -3.21 -13.55 -9.61
N ILE A 40 -4.19 -13.88 -8.78
CA ILE A 40 -4.64 -15.25 -8.60
C ILE A 40 -5.40 -15.66 -9.86
N THR A 41 -4.97 -16.71 -10.56
CA THR A 41 -5.67 -17.28 -11.72
C THR A 41 -6.79 -18.25 -11.32
N THR A 42 -6.67 -18.90 -10.16
CA THR A 42 -7.65 -19.83 -9.62
C THR A 42 -8.00 -19.46 -8.18
N CYS A 43 -9.24 -19.04 -7.93
CA CYS A 43 -9.70 -18.75 -6.58
C CYS A 43 -9.53 -19.99 -5.68
N PRO A 44 -8.81 -19.89 -4.54
CA PRO A 44 -8.71 -21.01 -3.62
C PRO A 44 -10.09 -21.38 -3.07
N ALA A 45 -10.35 -22.67 -2.88
CA ALA A 45 -11.55 -23.12 -2.17
C ALA A 45 -11.38 -22.83 -0.67
N ILE A 46 -11.85 -21.66 -0.23
CA ILE A 46 -11.77 -21.20 1.16
C ILE A 46 -13.11 -21.40 1.87
N ALA A 47 -13.09 -22.12 3.00
CA ALA A 47 -14.27 -22.36 3.84
C ALA A 47 -14.80 -21.06 4.49
N ASN A 48 -13.96 -20.01 4.55
CA ASN A 48 -14.26 -18.71 5.11
C ASN A 48 -14.49 -17.68 3.99
N THR A 49 -15.76 -17.35 3.78
CA THR A 49 -16.29 -16.76 2.55
C THR A 49 -16.15 -15.23 2.47
N ALA A 50 -15.07 -14.68 3.01
CA ALA A 50 -14.88 -13.25 3.28
C ALA A 50 -13.66 -12.63 2.57
N GLN A 51 -12.89 -13.41 1.82
CA GLN A 51 -11.64 -12.95 1.21
C GLN A 51 -11.87 -12.47 -0.24
N VAL A 52 -12.24 -11.19 -0.37
CA VAL A 52 -12.26 -10.50 -1.66
C VAL A 52 -10.83 -10.16 -2.06
N TYR A 53 -10.41 -10.56 -3.26
CA TYR A 53 -9.14 -10.16 -3.85
C TYR A 53 -9.36 -9.05 -4.87
N HIS A 54 -8.42 -8.11 -4.94
CA HIS A 54 -8.35 -7.13 -6.03
C HIS A 54 -7.18 -7.49 -6.95
N SER A 55 -7.28 -7.12 -8.23
CA SER A 55 -6.15 -7.25 -9.15
C SER A 55 -6.12 -6.08 -10.11
N ASP A 56 -4.94 -5.54 -10.36
CA ASP A 56 -4.74 -4.45 -11.31
C ASP A 56 -3.97 -4.98 -12.50
N LYS A 57 -4.48 -4.74 -13.72
CA LYS A 57 -3.68 -4.84 -14.94
C LYS A 57 -2.90 -3.53 -15.07
N ILE A 58 -1.59 -3.61 -14.90
CA ILE A 58 -0.68 -2.47 -15.04
C ILE A 58 -0.04 -2.57 -16.41
N VAL A 59 -0.26 -1.56 -17.25
CA VAL A 59 0.39 -1.40 -18.55
C VAL A 59 1.58 -0.46 -18.37
N PHE A 60 2.78 -0.91 -18.76
CA PHE A 60 4.03 -0.22 -18.52
C PHE A 60 5.01 -0.41 -19.67
N MET A 61 6.07 0.39 -19.68
CA MET A 61 7.20 0.27 -20.61
C MET A 61 8.49 0.26 -19.81
N ILE A 62 9.46 -0.52 -20.27
CA ILE A 62 10.86 -0.43 -19.82
C ILE A 62 11.59 0.51 -20.77
N GLY A 63 12.18 1.58 -20.21
CA GLY A 63 12.95 2.58 -20.94
C GLY A 63 14.30 2.06 -21.46
N ASN A 64 15.04 2.95 -22.13
CA ASN A 64 16.39 2.63 -22.61
C ASN A 64 17.35 2.43 -21.44
N GLY A 65 17.74 1.19 -21.18
CA GLY A 65 18.68 0.81 -20.13
C GLY A 65 18.53 -0.65 -19.71
N ASN A 66 19.43 -1.07 -18.82
CA ASN A 66 19.45 -2.41 -18.23
C ASN A 66 18.99 -2.33 -16.78
N LEU A 67 17.88 -2.99 -16.48
CA LEU A 67 17.39 -3.14 -15.11
C LEU A 67 18.40 -3.99 -14.31
N GLN A 68 18.84 -3.49 -13.17
CA GLN A 68 19.69 -4.24 -12.25
C GLN A 68 18.84 -5.28 -11.50
N PRO A 69 19.13 -6.58 -11.59
CA PRO A 69 18.35 -7.61 -10.91
C PRO A 69 18.63 -7.63 -9.40
N LEU A 70 17.72 -8.25 -8.63
CA LEU A 70 17.95 -8.61 -7.23
C LEU A 70 18.95 -9.78 -7.11
N VAL A 71 18.95 -10.69 -8.07
CA VAL A 71 19.83 -11.86 -8.13
C VAL A 71 20.60 -11.83 -9.46
N ALA A 72 21.93 -11.89 -9.41
CA ALA A 72 22.78 -11.71 -10.60
C ALA A 72 22.47 -12.71 -11.74
N ALA A 73 21.95 -13.90 -11.42
CA ALA A 73 21.54 -14.92 -12.39
C ALA A 73 20.43 -14.44 -13.34
N ASP A 74 19.54 -13.54 -12.89
CA ASP A 74 18.39 -13.10 -13.67
C ASP A 74 18.75 -12.02 -14.71
N PHE A 75 19.97 -11.48 -14.69
CA PHE A 75 20.41 -10.36 -15.55
C PHE A 75 20.16 -10.61 -17.04
N ALA A 76 20.41 -11.82 -17.52
CA ALA A 76 20.17 -12.19 -18.92
C ALA A 76 18.68 -12.15 -19.28
N ALA A 77 17.81 -12.64 -18.39
CA ALA A 77 16.36 -12.64 -18.60
C ALA A 77 15.79 -11.22 -18.57
N LEU A 78 16.19 -10.38 -17.61
CA LEU A 78 15.75 -8.98 -17.52
C LEU A 78 16.21 -8.15 -18.73
N ASN A 79 17.38 -8.45 -19.29
CA ASN A 79 17.89 -7.75 -20.49
C ASN A 79 17.27 -8.25 -21.79
N ALA A 80 16.83 -9.51 -21.86
CA ALA A 80 16.07 -10.03 -23.00
C ALA A 80 14.63 -9.46 -23.08
N MET A 81 14.11 -8.85 -22.01
CA MET A 81 12.76 -8.27 -22.04
C MET A 81 12.65 -7.10 -23.04
N PRO A 82 11.54 -6.97 -23.78
CA PRO A 82 11.33 -5.87 -24.71
C PRO A 82 11.47 -4.48 -24.06
N ARG A 83 12.12 -3.56 -24.78
CA ARG A 83 12.29 -2.15 -24.39
C ARG A 83 11.42 -1.26 -25.28
N LEU A 84 11.05 -0.08 -24.76
CA LEU A 84 10.26 0.94 -25.45
C LEU A 84 8.93 0.45 -26.08
N THR A 85 8.39 -0.66 -25.58
CA THR A 85 7.08 -1.20 -25.99
C THR A 85 6.21 -1.42 -24.76
N GLU A 86 4.90 -1.47 -24.97
CA GLU A 86 3.93 -1.72 -23.91
C GLU A 86 3.96 -3.19 -23.51
N LEU A 87 4.16 -3.42 -22.22
CA LEU A 87 4.04 -4.69 -21.54
C LEU A 87 2.89 -4.57 -20.53
N ASP A 88 2.19 -5.66 -20.26
CA ASP A 88 1.20 -5.67 -19.20
C ASP A 88 1.32 -6.89 -18.29
N ILE A 89 1.05 -6.66 -17.00
CA ILE A 89 0.96 -7.72 -16.00
C ILE A 89 -0.25 -7.49 -15.11
N LYS A 90 -0.83 -8.59 -14.62
CA LYS A 90 -1.88 -8.57 -13.58
C LYS A 90 -1.22 -8.80 -12.23
N ILE A 91 -1.24 -7.78 -11.38
CA ILE A 91 -0.73 -7.84 -10.00
C ILE A 91 -1.92 -7.92 -9.04
N ARG A 92 -1.81 -8.71 -7.98
CA ARG A 92 -2.74 -8.70 -6.85
C ARG A 92 -2.60 -7.39 -6.08
N ASP A 93 -3.73 -6.75 -5.80
CA ASP A 93 -3.77 -5.52 -5.03
C ASP A 93 -4.57 -5.67 -3.73
N ASN A 94 -4.24 -4.82 -2.76
CA ASN A 94 -4.91 -4.74 -1.47
C ASN A 94 -5.69 -3.43 -1.41
N PRO A 95 -7.04 -3.44 -1.49
CA PRO A 95 -7.86 -2.23 -1.54
C PRO A 95 -7.84 -1.39 -0.24
N LYS A 96 -7.09 -1.83 0.79
CA LYS A 96 -6.85 -1.10 2.06
C LYS A 96 -5.42 -0.51 2.14
N ALA A 97 -4.67 -0.50 1.04
CA ALA A 97 -3.29 -0.04 0.96
C ALA A 97 -3.09 0.90 -0.22
N VAL A 98 -2.03 1.71 -0.22
CA VAL A 98 -1.61 2.49 -1.40
C VAL A 98 -0.60 1.68 -2.20
N ALA A 99 -0.91 1.37 -3.46
CA ALA A 99 -0.03 0.59 -4.32
C ALA A 99 1.20 1.39 -4.78
N ASN A 100 2.41 0.98 -4.37
CA ASN A 100 3.65 1.50 -4.97
C ASN A 100 3.94 0.74 -6.25
N LEU A 101 3.19 1.09 -7.31
CA LEU A 101 3.16 0.38 -8.59
C LEU A 101 4.55 0.15 -9.19
N LYS A 102 5.47 1.13 -9.14
CA LYS A 102 6.85 0.95 -9.62
C LYS A 102 7.63 -0.08 -8.80
N ALA A 103 7.51 -0.08 -7.48
CA ALA A 103 8.19 -1.09 -6.65
C ALA A 103 7.55 -2.48 -6.83
N LYS A 104 6.21 -2.55 -6.93
CA LYS A 104 5.49 -3.80 -7.25
C LYS A 104 5.96 -4.38 -8.59
N LEU A 105 6.05 -3.55 -9.63
CA LEU A 105 6.58 -3.90 -10.95
C LEU A 105 8.02 -4.42 -10.86
N LEU A 106 8.94 -3.66 -10.26
CA LEU A 106 10.34 -4.07 -10.15
C LEU A 106 10.49 -5.38 -9.38
N PHE A 107 9.78 -5.55 -8.26
CA PHE A 107 9.76 -6.81 -7.51
C PHE A 107 9.25 -7.97 -8.36
N PHE A 108 8.14 -7.79 -9.10
CA PHE A 108 7.59 -8.83 -9.98
C PHE A 108 8.56 -9.22 -11.11
N LEU A 109 9.32 -8.25 -11.62
CA LEU A 109 10.35 -8.46 -12.64
C LEU A 109 11.69 -9.00 -12.10
N GLY A 110 11.80 -9.26 -10.79
CA GLY A 110 13.08 -9.65 -10.16
C GLY A 110 14.13 -8.52 -10.14
N ALA A 111 13.73 -7.27 -10.38
CA ALA A 111 14.60 -6.10 -10.44
C ALA A 111 14.73 -5.40 -9.07
N ALA A 112 15.91 -4.89 -8.77
CA ALA A 112 16.17 -4.15 -7.54
C ALA A 112 15.36 -2.83 -7.49
N ASN A 113 14.80 -2.49 -6.33
CA ASN A 113 13.99 -1.28 -6.16
C ASN A 113 14.85 -0.02 -5.90
N THR A 114 15.74 0.30 -6.84
CA THR A 114 16.64 1.47 -6.77
C THR A 114 16.08 2.68 -7.53
N ALA A 115 16.68 3.86 -7.38
CA ALA A 115 16.23 5.06 -8.10
C ALA A 115 16.40 4.94 -9.62
N GLU A 116 17.48 4.29 -10.05
CA GLU A 116 17.88 4.05 -11.44
C GLU A 116 16.89 3.09 -12.11
N ASN A 117 16.59 1.96 -11.48
CA ASN A 117 15.59 1.03 -11.99
C ASN A 117 14.18 1.66 -12.01
N ARG A 118 13.85 2.51 -11.03
CA ARG A 118 12.56 3.21 -10.99
C ARG A 118 12.44 4.33 -12.03
N SER A 119 13.54 4.92 -12.50
CA SER A 119 13.50 5.90 -13.60
C SER A 119 13.27 5.21 -14.95
N LEU A 120 13.79 3.98 -15.12
CA LEU A 120 13.57 3.15 -16.31
C LEU A 120 12.14 2.61 -16.46
N ILE A 121 11.32 2.57 -15.40
CA ILE A 121 9.91 2.13 -15.49
C ILE A 121 8.98 3.31 -15.77
N LYS A 122 8.30 3.30 -16.92
CA LYS A 122 7.18 4.19 -17.24
C LYS A 122 5.87 3.41 -17.10
N ILE A 123 4.97 3.86 -16.21
CA ILE A 123 3.60 3.34 -16.17
C ILE A 123 2.81 4.11 -17.24
N VAL A 124 2.12 3.38 -18.11
CA VAL A 124 1.30 3.95 -19.19
C VAL A 124 -0.16 4.02 -18.75
N ASN A 125 -0.68 2.93 -18.18
CA ASN A 125 -2.07 2.86 -17.71
C ASN A 125 -2.22 1.87 -16.55
N VAL A 126 -3.27 2.03 -15.76
CA VAL A 126 -3.69 1.09 -14.71
C VAL A 126 -5.17 0.78 -14.90
N LEU A 127 -5.44 -0.47 -15.24
CA LEU A 127 -6.78 -1.01 -15.47
C LEU A 127 -7.18 -1.81 -14.24
N TYR A 128 -7.98 -1.19 -13.37
CA TYR A 128 -8.53 -1.82 -12.16
C TYR A 128 -9.46 -2.98 -12.55
N ALA A 129 -9.18 -4.19 -12.05
CA ALA A 129 -9.90 -5.40 -12.41
C ALA A 129 -10.30 -6.20 -11.15
N THR A 130 -11.52 -5.97 -10.67
CA THR A 130 -12.05 -6.60 -9.47
C THR A 130 -12.25 -8.12 -9.65
N ALA A 131 -11.24 -8.91 -9.28
CA ALA A 131 -11.32 -10.37 -9.23
C ALA A 131 -12.03 -10.83 -7.94
N VAL A 132 -13.34 -10.57 -7.84
CA VAL A 132 -14.16 -11.07 -6.73
C VAL A 132 -14.19 -12.59 -6.78
N CYS A 133 -13.40 -13.24 -5.93
CA CYS A 133 -13.55 -14.67 -5.73
C CYS A 133 -14.92 -14.95 -5.10
N PRO A 134 -15.79 -15.73 -5.76
CA PRO A 134 -17.09 -16.03 -5.20
C PRO A 134 -16.95 -16.81 -3.91
N LYS A 135 -17.88 -16.57 -2.98
CA LYS A 135 -18.16 -17.47 -1.86
C LYS A 135 -18.30 -18.90 -2.41
N ALA A 136 -17.43 -19.81 -1.97
CA ALA A 136 -17.71 -21.25 -2.12
C ALA A 136 -19.03 -21.55 -1.39
N PRO A 137 -19.92 -22.38 -1.98
CA PRO A 137 -21.24 -22.67 -1.41
C PRO A 137 -21.14 -23.25 0.01
#